data_AF-A0A7J7MX26-F1
#
_entry.id   AF-A0A7J7MX26-F1
#
_cell.length_a   1.000
_cell.length_b   1.000
_cell.length_c   1.000
_cell.angle_alpha   90.00
_cell.angle_beta   90.00
_cell.angle_gamma   90.00
#
_symmetry.space_group_name_H-M   'P 1'
#
loop_
_entity.id
_entity.type
_entity.pdbx_description
1 polymer ?
#
loop_
_entity_poly.entity_id
_entity_poly.type
_entity_poly.pdbx_seq_one_letter_code
_entity_poly.pdbx_strand_id
1 'polypeptide(L)'
;MNQALVRKAEEEVIDMLPSSVNIVTGDIGEPLTLKYAVEGCNKIIYCATARSTITGDLNRVDHQGVYNISKAFQDYNNKLKQIRDGKSSKSKLLLSKFKSGESLKGCEVSEGTYFRDVAAAKNDGSR
;
A
#
# COMPACT_ATOMS: atom_id res chain seq x y z
N MET A 1 17.45 -7.41 -1.67
CA MET A 1 17.51 -8.19 -0.41
C MET A 1 16.84 -9.52 -0.67
N ASN A 2 17.45 -10.63 -0.27
CA ASN A 2 16.87 -11.95 -0.47
C ASN A 2 16.17 -12.35 0.83
N GLN A 3 14.90 -12.68 0.75
CA GLN A 3 14.13 -13.13 1.90
C GLN A 3 13.64 -14.56 1.69
N ALA A 4 13.63 -15.36 2.75
CA ALA A 4 13.02 -16.69 2.78
C ALA A 4 11.92 -16.72 3.85
N LEU A 5 10.68 -16.98 3.41
CA LEU A 5 9.56 -17.20 4.30
C LEU A 5 9.57 -18.66 4.76
N VAL A 6 9.73 -18.89 6.06
CA VAL A 6 9.72 -20.22 6.67
C VAL A 6 8.65 -20.30 7.76
N ARG A 7 7.96 -21.43 7.89
CA ARG A 7 6.97 -21.60 8.97
C ARG A 7 7.60 -21.70 10.35
N LYS A 8 8.81 -22.25 10.40
CA LYS A 8 9.62 -22.41 11.61
C LYS A 8 11.08 -22.24 11.25
N ALA A 9 11.82 -21.46 12.04
CA ALA A 9 13.25 -21.26 11.91
C ALA A 9 14.00 -22.27 12.79
N GLU A 10 13.84 -23.55 12.48
CA GLU A 10 14.59 -24.64 13.13
C GLU A 10 16.04 -24.66 12.60
N GLU A 11 17.01 -25.06 13.42
CA GLU A 11 18.45 -24.96 13.13
C GLU A 11 18.83 -25.63 11.79
N GLU A 12 18.29 -26.81 11.53
CA GLU A 12 18.46 -27.54 10.27
C GLU A 12 18.01 -26.71 9.04
N VAL A 13 16.90 -25.97 9.15
CA VAL A 13 16.39 -25.13 8.06
C VAL A 13 17.28 -23.92 7.84
N ILE A 14 17.81 -23.34 8.92
CA ILE A 14 18.72 -22.20 8.86
C ILE A 14 20.03 -22.61 8.18
N ASP A 15 20.56 -23.78 8.53
CA ASP A 15 21.81 -24.31 7.98
C ASP A 15 21.74 -24.66 6.49
N MET A 16 20.55 -24.99 5.98
CA MET A 16 20.31 -25.23 4.55
C MET A 16 20.21 -23.95 3.72
N LEU A 17 20.05 -22.78 4.34
CA LEU A 17 19.89 -21.51 3.65
C LEU A 17 21.23 -20.74 3.55
N PRO A 18 21.50 -20.06 2.43
CA PRO A 18 22.66 -19.20 2.33
C PRO A 18 22.62 -18.07 3.38
N SER A 19 23.76 -17.75 3.98
CA SER A 19 23.89 -16.69 5.00
C SER A 19 23.50 -15.27 4.53
N SER A 20 23.37 -15.07 3.22
CA SER A 20 22.91 -13.82 2.61
C SER A 20 21.38 -13.67 2.57
N VAL A 21 20.63 -14.67 3.02
CA VAL A 21 19.17 -14.69 3.03
C VAL A 21 18.65 -14.25 4.40
N ASN A 22 17.75 -13.28 4.40
CA ASN A 22 17.01 -12.87 5.59
C ASN A 22 15.82 -13.79 5.80
N ILE A 23 15.76 -14.45 6.96
CA ILE A 23 14.69 -15.37 7.29
C ILE A 23 13.50 -14.59 7.87
N VAL A 24 12.33 -14.82 7.32
CA VAL A 24 11.05 -14.29 7.82
C VAL A 24 10.22 -15.47 8.28
N THR A 25 9.84 -15.50 9.55
CA THR A 25 9.01 -16.59 10.08
C THR A 25 7.53 -16.27 9.88
N GLY A 26 6.78 -17.17 9.25
CA GLY A 26 5.36 -17.00 9.00
C GLY A 26 4.76 -18.06 8.08
N ASP A 27 3.47 -17.92 7.78
CA ASP A 27 2.73 -18.83 6.90
C ASP A 27 2.04 -18.05 5.77
N ILE A 28 1.96 -18.66 4.60
CA ILE A 28 1.30 -18.10 3.40
C ILE A 28 -0.20 -17.80 3.60
N GLY A 29 -0.83 -18.46 4.58
CA GLY A 29 -2.20 -18.18 5.00
C GLY A 29 -2.33 -16.95 5.88
N GLU A 30 -1.24 -16.31 6.30
CA GLU A 30 -1.24 -15.17 7.22
C GLU A 30 -0.79 -13.88 6.50
N PRO A 31 -1.71 -12.99 6.12
CA PRO A 31 -1.38 -11.82 5.30
C PRO A 31 -0.40 -10.83 5.96
N LEU A 32 -0.32 -10.78 7.29
CA LEU A 32 0.58 -9.87 8.00
C LEU A 32 2.05 -10.27 7.82
N THR A 33 2.37 -11.56 7.98
CA THR A 33 3.74 -12.06 7.80
C THR A 33 4.23 -11.86 6.37
N LEU A 34 3.32 -12.02 5.40
CA LEU A 34 3.63 -11.79 4.00
C LEU A 34 3.99 -10.34 3.67
N LYS A 35 3.42 -9.35 4.37
CA LYS A 35 3.81 -7.94 4.17
C LYS A 35 5.27 -7.70 4.53
N TYR A 36 5.75 -8.35 5.59
CA TYR A 36 7.16 -8.30 5.97
C TYR A 36 8.03 -9.09 4.98
N ALA A 37 7.56 -10.26 4.53
CA ALA A 37 8.27 -11.15 3.60
C ALA A 37 8.49 -10.57 2.19
N VAL A 38 7.67 -9.59 1.77
CA VAL A 38 7.79 -8.94 0.46
C VAL A 38 8.56 -7.62 0.52
N GLU A 39 8.85 -7.10 1.70
CA GLU A 39 9.50 -5.80 1.86
C GLU A 39 10.95 -5.85 1.36
N GLY A 40 11.30 -4.94 0.44
CA GLY A 40 12.62 -4.91 -0.20
C GLY A 40 12.87 -6.00 -1.26
N CYS A 41 11.90 -6.89 -1.50
CA CYS A 41 11.95 -7.88 -2.58
C CYS A 41 11.54 -7.25 -3.92
N ASN A 42 12.17 -7.69 -5.01
CA ASN A 42 11.86 -7.26 -6.38
C ASN A 42 11.15 -8.34 -7.21
N LYS A 43 11.22 -9.59 -6.76
CA LYS A 43 10.67 -10.78 -7.39
C LYS A 43 10.22 -11.73 -6.29
N ILE A 44 9.22 -12.56 -6.61
CA ILE A 44 8.68 -13.59 -5.73
C ILE A 44 8.86 -14.93 -6.42
N ILE A 45 9.37 -15.91 -5.69
CA ILE A 45 9.42 -17.32 -6.11
C ILE A 45 8.52 -18.08 -5.14
N TYR A 46 7.45 -18.68 -5.66
CA TYR A 46 6.46 -19.37 -4.85
C TYR A 46 6.64 -20.88 -4.99
N CYS A 47 7.25 -21.50 -3.97
CA CYS A 47 7.47 -22.93 -3.89
C CYS A 47 6.88 -23.46 -2.58
N ALA A 48 5.55 -23.59 -2.55
CA ALA A 48 4.83 -24.15 -1.42
C ALA A 48 4.02 -25.36 -1.86
N THR A 49 3.83 -26.32 -0.94
CA THR A 49 3.06 -27.53 -1.18
C THR A 49 2.14 -27.79 0.01
N ALA A 50 0.91 -28.19 -0.27
CA ALA A 50 -0.03 -28.62 0.76
C ALA A 50 0.52 -29.84 1.52
N ARG A 51 0.21 -29.92 2.82
CA ARG A 51 0.63 -31.08 3.65
C ARG A 51 -0.25 -32.30 3.45
N SER A 52 -1.44 -32.12 2.90
CA SER A 52 -2.40 -33.18 2.63
C SER A 52 -3.15 -32.90 1.33
N THR A 53 -3.84 -33.92 0.83
CA THR A 53 -4.75 -33.83 -0.32
C THR A 53 -6.16 -33.38 0.08
N ILE A 54 -6.37 -33.00 1.35
CA ILE A 54 -7.65 -32.46 1.81
C ILE A 54 -7.87 -31.13 1.09
N THR A 55 -9.06 -30.95 0.50
CA THR A 55 -9.41 -29.77 -0.31
C THR A 55 -9.10 -28.45 0.38
N GLY A 56 -9.29 -28.36 1.70
CA GLY A 56 -8.96 -27.17 2.48
C GLY A 56 -7.47 -26.82 2.48
N ASP A 57 -6.59 -27.82 2.59
CA ASP A 57 -5.14 -27.61 2.56
C ASP A 57 -4.66 -27.26 1.16
N LEU A 58 -5.18 -27.93 0.13
CA LEU A 58 -4.90 -27.61 -1.28
C LEU A 58 -5.31 -26.17 -1.60
N ASN A 59 -6.55 -25.79 -1.27
CA ASN A 59 -7.05 -24.44 -1.51
C ASN A 59 -6.25 -23.37 -0.76
N ARG A 60 -5.78 -23.67 0.45
CA ARG A 60 -4.94 -22.75 1.24
C ARG A 60 -3.62 -22.47 0.53
N VAL A 61 -2.98 -23.46 -0.08
CA VAL A 61 -1.68 -23.29 -0.74
C VAL A 61 -1.83 -22.78 -2.17
N ASP A 62 -2.65 -23.44 -2.99
CA ASP A 62 -2.67 -23.21 -4.43
C ASP A 62 -3.46 -21.96 -4.81
N HIS A 63 -4.49 -21.63 -4.04
CA HIS A 63 -5.33 -20.47 -4.29
C HIS A 63 -5.03 -19.34 -3.30
N GLN A 64 -5.27 -19.58 -2.00
CA GLN A 64 -5.20 -18.51 -1.01
C GLN A 64 -3.77 -18.00 -0.82
N GLY A 65 -2.77 -18.88 -0.78
CA GLY A 65 -1.37 -18.51 -0.63
C GLY A 65 -0.85 -17.67 -1.80
N VAL A 66 -1.14 -18.09 -3.03
CA VAL A 66 -0.81 -17.35 -4.26
C VAL A 66 -1.50 -15.98 -4.30
N TYR A 67 -2.79 -15.94 -3.95
CA TYR A 67 -3.54 -14.68 -3.84
C TYR A 67 -2.91 -13.74 -2.81
N ASN A 68 -2.66 -14.24 -1.60
CA ASN A 68 -2.14 -13.44 -0.50
C ASN A 68 -0.77 -12.83 -0.82
N ILE A 69 0.17 -13.63 -1.36
CA ILE A 69 1.51 -13.14 -1.70
C ILE A 69 1.48 -12.14 -2.85
N SER A 70 0.66 -12.39 -3.87
CA SER A 70 0.48 -11.49 -5.01
C SER A 70 -0.08 -10.16 -4.56
N LYS A 71 -1.10 -10.19 -3.69
CA LYS A 71 -1.70 -9.00 -3.10
C LYS A 71 -0.70 -8.23 -2.24
N ALA A 72 0.03 -8.90 -1.36
CA ALA A 72 1.05 -8.26 -0.52
C ALA A 72 2.13 -7.55 -1.37
N PHE A 73 2.61 -8.21 -2.43
CA PHE A 73 3.61 -7.65 -3.33
C PHE A 73 3.08 -6.45 -4.13
N GLN A 74 1.84 -6.52 -4.61
CA GLN A 74 1.18 -5.38 -5.28
C GLN A 74 0.98 -4.21 -4.32
N ASP A 75 0.49 -4.47 -3.10
CA ASP A 75 0.29 -3.44 -2.07
C ASP A 75 1.62 -2.74 -1.72
N TYR A 76 2.71 -3.50 -1.59
CA TYR A 76 4.04 -2.96 -1.34
C TYR A 76 4.54 -2.08 -2.50
N ASN A 77 4.42 -2.54 -3.74
CA ASN A 77 4.82 -1.76 -4.92
C ASN A 77 3.97 -0.49 -5.09
N ASN A 78 2.67 -0.56 -4.80
CA ASN A 78 1.79 0.60 -4.80
C ASN A 78 2.21 1.61 -3.73
N LYS A 79 2.55 1.15 -2.51
CA LYS A 79 3.10 2.01 -1.46
C LYS A 79 4.40 2.69 -1.91
N LEU A 80 5.33 1.96 -2.51
CA LEU A 80 6.58 2.53 -3.03
C LEU A 80 6.32 3.57 -4.12
N LYS A 81 5.38 3.28 -5.03
CA LYS A 81 4.97 4.23 -6.06
C LYS A 81 4.37 5.49 -5.46
N GLN A 82 3.47 5.39 -4.49
CA GLN A 82 2.89 6.55 -3.79
C GLN A 82 3.96 7.41 -3.09
N ILE A 83 4.99 6.78 -2.52
CA ILE A 83 6.12 7.49 -1.92
C ILE A 83 6.93 8.23 -2.99
N ARG A 84 7.21 7.59 -4.15
CA ARG A 84 7.98 8.18 -5.26
C ARG A 84 7.25 9.30 -5.99
N ASP A 85 5.95 9.11 -6.24
CA ASP A 85 5.10 10.07 -6.96
C ASP A 85 4.83 11.32 -6.12
N GLY A 86 5.20 11.31 -4.82
CA GLY A 86 4.88 12.35 -3.87
C GLY A 86 3.37 12.46 -3.63
N LYS A 87 2.96 13.27 -2.66
CA LYS A 87 1.55 13.69 -2.60
C LYS A 87 1.25 14.45 -3.88
N SER A 88 0.37 13.90 -4.72
CA SER A 88 -0.10 14.59 -5.92
C SER A 88 -0.47 16.04 -5.57
N SER A 89 -0.01 17.00 -6.38
CA SER A 89 -0.45 18.40 -6.30
C SER A 89 -1.97 18.57 -6.47
N LYS A 90 -2.68 17.53 -6.94
CA LYS A 90 -4.14 17.45 -7.03
C LYS A 90 -4.81 16.80 -5.82
N SER A 91 -4.06 16.28 -4.86
CA SER A 91 -4.64 15.78 -3.61
C SER A 91 -5.19 16.96 -2.81
N LYS A 92 -6.44 16.87 -2.35
CA LYS A 92 -7.07 17.95 -1.58
C LYS A 92 -6.29 18.15 -0.29
N LEU A 93 -5.56 19.26 -0.22
CA LEU A 93 -4.87 19.70 0.99
C LEU A 93 -5.94 20.26 1.94
N LEU A 94 -6.07 19.66 3.11
CA LEU A 94 -6.88 20.24 4.17
C LEU A 94 -6.14 21.47 4.71
N LEU A 95 -6.55 22.65 4.28
CA LEU A 95 -5.93 23.92 4.70
C LEU A 95 -6.20 24.22 6.17
N SER A 96 -7.44 24.01 6.62
CA SER A 96 -7.84 24.16 8.01
C SER A 96 -9.11 23.36 8.30
N LYS A 97 -9.32 23.04 9.58
CA LYS A 97 -10.53 22.37 10.07
C LYS A 97 -11.07 23.11 11.29
N PHE A 98 -12.11 23.90 11.09
CA PHE A 98 -12.73 24.71 12.13
C PHE A 98 -13.68 23.88 12.99
N LYS A 99 -13.10 23.12 13.94
CA LYS A 99 -13.86 22.23 14.82
C LYS A 99 -14.06 22.76 16.23
N SER A 100 -13.32 23.79 16.61
CA SER A 100 -13.35 24.36 17.96
C SER A 100 -13.09 25.87 17.90
N GLY A 101 -13.50 26.61 18.93
CA GLY A 101 -13.25 28.05 19.04
C GLY A 101 -11.76 28.41 18.99
N GLU A 102 -10.89 27.54 19.49
CA GLU A 102 -9.44 27.73 19.41
C GLU A 102 -8.91 27.61 17.98
N SER A 103 -9.57 26.79 17.13
CA SER A 103 -9.20 26.63 15.72
C SER A 103 -9.48 27.87 14.86
N LEU A 104 -10.15 28.89 15.42
CA LEU A 104 -10.44 30.16 14.77
C LEU A 104 -9.43 31.26 15.15
N LYS A 105 -8.52 31.02 16.10
CA LYS A 105 -7.50 32.01 16.49
C LYS A 105 -6.58 32.29 15.31
N GLY A 106 -6.56 33.56 14.86
CA GLY A 106 -5.75 34.02 13.72
C GLY A 106 -6.44 33.87 12.36
N CYS A 107 -7.71 33.45 12.31
CA CYS A 107 -8.51 33.51 11.09
C CYS A 107 -9.42 34.74 11.13
N GLU A 108 -9.18 35.68 10.23
CA GLU A 108 -10.06 36.84 10.01
C GLU A 108 -11.02 36.53 8.88
N VAL A 109 -12.32 36.74 9.12
CA VAL A 109 -13.34 36.63 8.07
C VAL A 109 -13.41 37.97 7.36
N SER A 110 -12.85 38.02 6.16
CA SER A 110 -13.03 39.15 5.25
C SER A 110 -14.21 38.88 4.32
N GLU A 111 -15.15 39.81 4.19
CA GLU A 111 -16.19 39.73 3.16
C GLU A 111 -15.53 39.75 1.78
N GLY A 112 -15.75 38.69 1.00
CA GLY A 112 -15.26 38.61 -0.36
C GLY A 112 -16.03 39.59 -1.25
N THR A 113 -15.34 40.45 -1.97
CA THR A 113 -15.93 41.15 -3.10
C THR A 113 -16.08 40.15 -4.24
N TYR A 114 -17.32 39.71 -4.49
CA TYR A 114 -17.63 38.94 -5.69
C TYR A 114 -17.33 39.83 -6.89
N PHE A 115 -16.28 39.51 -7.65
CA PHE A 115 -16.04 40.14 -8.93
C PHE A 115 -17.29 39.92 -9.79
N ARG A 116 -18.01 40.99 -10.14
CA ARG A 116 -18.96 40.91 -11.24
C ARG A 116 -18.15 40.55 -12.48
N ASP A 117 -18.39 39.39 -13.05
CA ASP A 117 -17.77 38.94 -14.29
C ASP A 117 -18.02 39.97 -15.40
N VAL A 118 -17.07 40.89 -15.60
CA VAL A 118 -17.08 41.84 -16.73
C VAL A 118 -16.85 41.11 -18.07
N ALA A 119 -16.50 39.82 -18.02
CA ALA A 119 -16.25 38.99 -19.19
C ALA A 119 -17.53 38.51 -19.91
N ALA A 120 -18.72 38.59 -19.28
CA ALA A 120 -19.96 38.15 -19.92
C ALA A 120 -20.54 39.14 -20.94
N ALA A 121 -20.05 40.39 -20.98
CA ALA A 121 -20.60 41.45 -21.84
C ALA A 121 -19.92 41.58 -23.22
N LYS A 122 -18.99 40.70 -23.59
CA LYS A 122 -18.20 40.80 -24.84
C LYS A 122 -18.51 39.76 -25.91
N ASN A 123 -19.59 39.00 -25.76
CA ASN A 123 -20.08 38.11 -26.81
C ASN A 123 -21.54 38.42 -27.16
N ASP A 124 -21.83 39.67 -27.49
CA ASP A 124 -22.94 39.97 -28.39
C ASP A 124 -22.47 39.61 -29.81
N GLY A 125 -22.74 38.36 -30.19
CA GLY A 125 -22.62 37.90 -31.55
C GLY A 125 -23.58 38.69 -32.43
N SER A 126 -23.00 39.59 -33.23
CA SER A 126 -23.64 40.28 -34.35
C SER A 126 -24.45 39.31 -35.21
N ARG A 127 -25.73 39.62 -35.37
CA ARG A 127 -26.55 39.24 -36.53
C ARG A 127 -27.23 40.49 -37.07
#